data_AF-A0A3R7FS90-F1
#
_entry.id   AF-A0A3R7FS90-F1
#
_cell.length_a   1.000
_cell.length_b   1.000
_cell.length_c   1.000
_cell.angle_alpha   90.00
_cell.angle_beta   90.00
_cell.angle_gamma   90.00
#
_symmetry.space_group_name_H-M   'P 1'
#
loop_
_entity.id
_entity.type
_entity.pdbx_description
1 polymer ?
#
loop_
_entity_poly.entity_id
_entity_poly.type
_entity_poly.pdbx_seq_one_letter_code
_entity_poly.pdbx_strand_id
1 'polypeptide(L)'
;MSLRDVESSNQICAHHQFLPTTTYGGMSVKAVFIMSGPRVKKGYRRRTPIWQVDVAPTVAYALGIPAPAQCDGKVVYDFFE
;
A
#
# COMPACT_ATOMS: atom_id res chain seq x y z
N MET A 1 22.68 5.34 21.18
CA MET A 1 22.91 6.28 20.07
C MET A 1 22.26 7.59 20.46
N SER A 2 23.04 8.67 20.61
CA SER A 2 22.54 10.00 20.93
C SER A 2 21.98 10.65 19.67
N LEU A 3 20.96 11.50 19.77
CA LEU A 3 20.47 12.32 18.64
C LEU A 3 21.58 13.20 18.03
N ARG A 4 22.66 13.45 18.79
CA ARG A 4 23.84 14.20 18.32
C ARG A 4 24.76 13.38 17.40
N ASP A 5 24.58 12.07 17.35
CA ASP A 5 25.40 11.15 16.55
C ASP A 5 24.75 10.84 15.18
N VAL A 6 23.66 11.54 14.83
CA VAL A 6 22.92 11.35 13.57
C VAL A 6 23.34 12.44 12.59
N GLU A 7 24.02 12.07 11.50
CA GLU A 7 24.34 13.01 10.42
C GLU A 7 23.07 13.53 9.74
N SER A 8 23.03 14.82 9.43
CA SER A 8 21.90 15.43 8.72
C SER A 8 21.87 14.97 7.27
N SER A 9 20.84 14.22 6.89
CA SER A 9 20.61 13.85 5.48
C SER A 9 19.98 15.01 4.71
N ASN A 10 20.60 15.38 3.58
CA ASN A 10 20.00 16.28 2.59
C ASN A 10 19.05 15.54 1.61
N GLN A 11 18.90 14.22 1.79
CA GLN A 11 17.94 13.37 1.10
C GLN A 11 16.82 13.05 2.08
N ILE A 12 15.87 13.96 2.20
CA ILE A 12 14.70 13.78 3.07
C ILE A 12 13.67 13.01 2.24
N CYS A 13 13.31 11.80 2.65
CA CYS A 13 12.15 11.08 2.11
C CYS A 13 12.27 10.59 0.64
N ALA A 14 13.39 9.97 0.25
CA ALA A 14 13.52 9.36 -1.08
C ALA A 14 12.74 8.03 -1.18
N HIS A 15 11.59 8.03 -1.87
CA HIS A 15 10.73 6.85 -2.05
C HIS A 15 11.33 5.80 -3.01
N HIS A 16 12.19 6.23 -3.94
CA HIS A 16 12.74 5.41 -5.03
C HIS A 16 13.96 4.57 -4.65
N GLN A 17 14.61 4.87 -3.52
CA GLN A 17 15.89 4.24 -3.14
C GLN A 17 15.72 2.89 -2.46
N PHE A 18 14.49 2.51 -2.08
CA PHE A 18 14.22 1.30 -1.31
C PHE A 18 13.20 0.42 -2.02
N LEU A 19 13.39 -0.90 -1.95
CA LEU A 19 12.35 -1.83 -2.39
C LEU A 19 11.11 -1.67 -1.50
N PRO A 20 9.88 -1.85 -2.04
CA PRO A 20 8.64 -1.69 -1.26
C PRO A 20 8.52 -2.60 -0.04
N THR A 21 9.31 -3.68 0.01
CA THR A 21 9.35 -4.65 1.10
C THR A 21 10.49 -4.41 2.09
N THR A 22 11.39 -3.46 1.81
CA THR A 22 12.56 -3.17 2.64
C THR A 22 12.15 -2.47 3.95
N THR A 23 12.86 -2.84 5.01
CA THR A 23 12.89 -2.13 6.29
C THR A 23 14.32 -1.68 6.54
N TYR A 24 14.53 -0.40 6.81
CA TYR A 24 15.84 0.20 7.07
C TYR A 24 15.77 1.14 8.28
N GLY A 25 16.67 0.97 9.24
CA GLY A 25 16.70 1.80 10.46
C GLY A 25 15.40 1.77 11.28
N GLY A 26 14.65 0.67 11.25
CA GLY A 26 13.34 0.54 11.90
C GLY A 26 12.18 1.19 11.14
N MET A 27 12.44 1.81 9.98
CA MET A 27 11.45 2.44 9.11
C MET A 27 11.19 1.58 7.88
N SER A 28 10.01 1.73 7.26
CA SER A 28 9.66 1.07 6.01
C SER A 28 8.85 2.01 5.11
N VAL A 29 8.94 1.79 3.81
CA VAL A 29 8.16 2.52 2.78
C VAL A 29 6.79 1.88 2.50
N LYS A 30 6.38 0.88 3.29
CA LYS A 30 5.04 0.28 3.18
C LYS A 30 3.96 1.33 3.41
N ALA A 31 3.08 1.48 2.42
CA ALA A 31 1.91 2.34 2.53
C ALA A 31 0.82 1.73 3.41
N VAL A 32 -0.08 2.59 3.91
CA VAL A 32 -1.32 2.19 4.58
C VAL A 32 -2.45 2.22 3.57
N PHE A 33 -3.22 1.13 3.50
CA PHE A 33 -4.40 1.03 2.63
C PHE A 33 -5.66 0.80 3.47
N ILE A 34 -6.68 1.64 3.26
CA ILE A 34 -7.95 1.62 3.98
C ILE A 34 -9.08 1.70 2.95
N MET A 35 -10.10 0.85 3.09
CA MET A 35 -11.31 0.87 2.27
C MET A 35 -12.54 1.05 3.16
N SER A 36 -13.52 1.80 2.68
CA SER A 36 -14.82 1.98 3.30
C SER A 36 -15.86 2.24 2.22
N GLY A 37 -17.02 1.60 2.31
CA GLY A 37 -18.10 1.77 1.35
C GLY A 37 -19.14 0.64 1.41
N PRO A 38 -20.15 0.69 0.52
CA PRO A 38 -21.12 -0.40 0.38
C PRO A 38 -20.44 -1.72 0.07
N ARG A 39 -20.88 -2.80 0.73
CA ARG A 39 -20.35 -4.17 0.57
C ARG A 39 -18.85 -4.31 0.88
N VAL A 40 -18.23 -3.35 1.57
CA VAL A 40 -16.88 -3.48 2.13
C VAL A 40 -17.00 -4.01 3.56
N LYS A 41 -16.29 -5.10 3.87
CA LYS A 41 -16.33 -5.72 5.20
C LYS A 41 -15.92 -4.73 6.28
N LYS A 42 -16.79 -4.55 7.28
CA LYS A 42 -16.51 -3.69 8.44
C LYS A 42 -15.54 -4.36 9.41
N GLY A 43 -14.57 -3.60 9.91
CA GLY A 43 -13.60 -4.08 10.90
C GLY A 43 -12.63 -5.15 10.37
N TYR A 44 -12.64 -5.44 9.07
CA TYR A 44 -11.74 -6.42 8.48
C TYR A 44 -10.30 -5.89 8.44
N ARG A 45 -9.38 -6.64 9.06
CA ARG A 45 -7.94 -6.39 8.99
C ARG A 45 -7.26 -7.54 8.27
N ARG A 46 -6.75 -7.27 7.07
CA ARG A 46 -6.01 -8.25 6.28
C ARG A 46 -4.67 -8.60 6.95
N ARG A 47 -4.31 -9.90 6.96
CA ARG A 47 -3.07 -10.39 7.59
C ARG A 47 -1.81 -10.09 6.78
N THR A 48 -1.95 -10.00 5.46
CA THR A 48 -0.86 -9.71 4.53
C THR A 48 -1.13 -8.40 3.80
N PRO A 49 -0.08 -7.64 3.43
CA PRO A 49 -0.23 -6.44 2.61
C PRO A 49 -0.68 -6.79 1.19
N ILE A 50 -1.25 -5.80 0.51
CA ILE A 50 -1.53 -5.82 -0.92
C ILE A 50 -0.36 -5.15 -1.66
N TRP A 51 -0.32 -5.28 -2.99
CA TRP A 51 0.61 -4.49 -3.80
C TRP A 51 -0.05 -3.19 -4.25
N GLN A 52 0.76 -2.16 -4.49
CA GLN A 52 0.26 -0.86 -4.96
C GLN A 52 -0.49 -0.98 -6.30
N VAL A 53 -0.05 -1.91 -7.16
CA VAL A 53 -0.70 -2.20 -8.45
C VAL A 53 -2.10 -2.80 -8.31
N ASP A 54 -2.44 -3.38 -7.15
CA ASP A 54 -3.75 -3.99 -6.89
C ASP A 54 -4.86 -2.94 -6.68
N VAL A 55 -4.49 -1.67 -6.40
CA VAL A 55 -5.45 -0.62 -6.05
C VAL A 55 -6.38 -0.29 -7.21
N ALA A 56 -5.83 -0.05 -8.41
CA ALA A 56 -6.62 0.32 -9.59
C ALA A 56 -7.66 -0.75 -9.99
N PRO A 57 -7.31 -2.04 -10.17
CA PRO A 57 -8.31 -3.07 -10.47
C PRO A 57 -9.32 -3.26 -9.33
N THR A 58 -8.92 -3.10 -8.06
CA THR A 58 -9.83 -3.20 -6.92
C THR A 58 -10.89 -2.09 -6.90
N VAL A 59 -10.49 -0.85 -7.19
CA VAL A 59 -11.43 0.28 -7.28
C VAL A 59 -12.35 0.11 -8.49
N ALA A 60 -11.83 -0.34 -9.64
CA ALA A 60 -12.65 -0.61 -10.82
C ALA A 60 -13.75 -1.64 -10.51
N TYR A 61 -13.38 -2.73 -9.83
CA TYR A 61 -14.34 -3.73 -9.36
C TYR A 61 -15.38 -3.14 -8.40
N ALA A 62 -14.96 -2.33 -7.42
CA ALA A 62 -15.87 -1.69 -6.47
C ALA A 62 -16.92 -0.80 -7.14
N LEU A 63 -16.52 -0.11 -8.21
CA LEU A 63 -17.37 0.78 -8.99
C LEU A 63 -18.21 0.07 -10.06
N GLY A 64 -17.96 -1.22 -10.32
CA GLY A 64 -18.63 -1.97 -11.39
C GLY A 64 -18.22 -1.50 -12.80
N ILE A 65 -17.00 -0.98 -12.96
CA ILE A 65 -16.45 -0.54 -14.25
C ILE A 65 -15.41 -1.54 -14.76
N PRO A 66 -15.07 -1.54 -16.06
CA PRO A 66 -14.02 -2.40 -16.60
C PRO A 66 -12.67 -2.19 -15.90
N ALA A 67 -11.94 -3.28 -15.68
CA ALA A 67 -10.57 -3.21 -15.18
C ALA A 67 -9.66 -2.48 -16.19
N PRO A 68 -8.56 -1.83 -15.74
CA PRO A 68 -7.60 -1.24 -16.66
C PRO A 68 -7.04 -2.32 -17.60
N ALA A 69 -7.05 -2.05 -18.91
CA ALA A 69 -6.84 -3.07 -19.95
C ALA A 69 -5.50 -3.83 -19.86
N GLN A 70 -4.49 -3.24 -19.21
CA GLN A 70 -3.14 -3.81 -19.08
C GLN A 70 -2.64 -3.72 -17.62
N CYS A 71 -3.53 -3.89 -16.63
CA CYS A 71 -3.09 -3.91 -15.24
C CYS A 71 -2.41 -5.25 -14.88
N ASP A 72 -1.25 -5.17 -14.24
CA ASP A 72 -0.55 -6.33 -13.65
C ASP A 72 -1.10 -6.71 -12.26
N GLY A 73 -1.83 -5.80 -11.63
CA GLY A 73 -2.43 -6.00 -10.31
C GLY A 73 -3.69 -6.85 -10.35
N LYS A 74 -4.14 -7.29 -9.18
CA LYS A 74 -5.37 -8.07 -9.01
C LYS A 74 -6.39 -7.35 -8.12
N VAL A 75 -7.65 -7.74 -8.26
CA VAL A 75 -8.71 -7.30 -7.34
C VAL A 75 -8.49 -7.95 -5.98
N VAL A 76 -8.55 -7.16 -4.91
CA VAL A 76 -8.41 -7.65 -3.53
C VAL A 76 -9.78 -8.03 -2.97
N TYR A 77 -10.32 -9.15 -3.44
CA TYR A 77 -11.67 -9.62 -3.12
C TYR A 77 -11.94 -9.78 -1.62
N ASP A 78 -10.92 -10.07 -0.81
CA ASP A 78 -11.07 -10.31 0.63
C ASP A 78 -11.68 -9.11 1.39
N PHE A 79 -11.57 -7.88 0.85
CA PHE A 79 -12.16 -6.67 1.43
C PHE A 79 -13.68 -6.55 1.24
N PHE A 80 -14.28 -7.32 0.33
CA PHE A 80 -15.71 -7.25 0.03
C PHE A 80 -16.50 -8.37 0.71
N GLU A 81 -17.77 -8.09 1.02
CA GLU A 81 -18.79 -9.01 1.56
C GLU A 81 -19.32 -9.98 0.49
#